data_AF-A0A2K8UIF9-F1
#
_entry.id   AF-A0A2K8UIF9-F1
#
_cell.length_a   1.000
_cell.length_b   1.000
_cell.length_c   1.000
_cell.angle_alpha   90.00
_cell.angle_beta   90.00
_cell.angle_gamma   90.00
#
_symmetry.space_group_name_H-M   'P 1'
#
loop_
_entity.id
_entity.type
_entity.pdbx_description
1 polymer ?
#
loop_
_entity_poly.entity_id
_entity_poly.type
_entity_poly.pdbx_seq_one_letter_code
_entity_poly.pdbx_strand_id
1 'polypeptide(L)'
;MKVPYLMADEKIVKIEHPEDDWKIWTVINPANWMVPWFIVLMVQMWMIHTYALALPGYGWKDAAAEAYAAKQPVVMVAPAPVAQ
;
A
#
# COMPACT_ATOMS: atom_id res chain seq x y z
N MET A 1 22.63 26.51 42.26
CA MET A 1 22.47 26.49 40.79
C MET A 1 21.70 25.23 40.43
N LYS A 2 20.48 25.34 39.91
CA LYS A 2 19.75 24.19 39.35
C LYS A 2 20.46 23.83 38.05
N VAL A 3 21.22 22.74 38.06
CA VAL A 3 21.80 22.19 36.83
C VAL A 3 20.66 21.88 35.84
N PRO A 4 20.80 22.22 34.56
CA PRO A 4 19.80 21.87 33.56
C PRO A 4 19.66 20.36 33.55
N TYR A 5 18.46 19.90 33.87
CA TYR A 5 18.05 18.52 33.85
C TYR A 5 18.48 17.86 32.53
N LEU A 6 19.17 16.72 32.63
CA LEU A 6 19.56 15.93 31.48
C LEU A 6 18.29 15.24 30.94
N MET A 7 17.84 15.66 29.75
CA MET A 7 16.82 14.98 28.94
C MET A 7 17.17 13.50 28.59
N ALA A 8 18.25 12.96 29.14
CA ALA A 8 18.71 11.58 29.00
C ALA A 8 18.29 10.69 30.19
N ASP A 9 17.67 11.24 31.24
CA ASP A 9 17.13 10.42 32.34
C ASP A 9 15.76 9.83 31.95
N GLU A 10 15.76 8.52 31.67
CA GLU A 10 14.59 7.72 31.30
C GLU A 10 13.47 7.75 32.36
N LYS A 11 13.79 8.11 33.62
CA LYS A 11 12.79 8.24 34.69
C LYS A 11 11.99 9.55 34.61
N ILE A 12 12.42 10.48 33.76
CA ILE A 12 11.89 11.85 33.71
C ILE A 12 11.38 12.20 32.29
N VAL A 13 12.05 11.75 31.22
CA VAL A 13 11.51 11.91 29.85
C VAL A 13 10.62 10.70 29.53
N LYS A 14 9.31 10.90 29.55
CA LYS A 14 8.38 10.01 28.86
C LYS A 14 8.33 10.45 27.40
N ILE A 15 8.71 9.57 26.48
CA ILE A 15 8.53 9.82 25.04
C ILE A 15 7.05 9.64 24.75
N GLU A 16 6.41 10.71 24.26
CA GLU A 16 5.00 10.68 23.90
C GLU A 16 4.85 10.79 22.37
N HIS A 17 4.08 9.87 21.80
CA HIS A 17 3.85 9.79 20.36
C HIS A 17 2.43 10.26 20.05
N PRO A 18 2.22 11.14 19.04
CA PRO A 18 3.14 11.49 17.95
C PRO A 18 4.02 12.75 18.14
N GLU A 19 3.86 13.48 19.24
CA GLU A 19 4.48 14.78 19.48
C GLU A 19 6.01 14.76 19.52
N ASP A 20 6.61 13.63 19.90
CA ASP A 20 8.06 13.45 19.92
C ASP A 20 8.62 12.73 18.69
N ASP A 21 7.80 12.31 17.73
CA ASP A 21 8.25 11.52 16.57
C ASP A 21 9.23 12.26 15.67
N TRP A 22 9.16 13.59 15.62
CA TRP A 22 10.12 14.41 14.87
C TRP A 22 11.57 14.20 15.35
N LYS A 23 11.78 13.72 16.58
CA LYS A 23 13.10 13.39 17.12
C LYS A 23 13.75 12.21 16.39
N ILE A 24 13.04 11.43 15.58
CA ILE A 24 13.66 10.38 14.76
C ILE A 24 14.78 10.93 13.86
N TRP A 25 14.65 12.19 13.43
CA TRP A 25 15.63 12.86 12.58
C TRP A 25 16.93 13.24 13.31
N THR A 26 16.98 13.12 14.64
CA THR A 26 18.24 13.28 15.39
C THR A 26 19.10 12.01 15.35
N VAL A 27 18.52 10.89 14.91
CA VAL A 27 19.21 9.59 14.77
C VAL A 27 19.42 9.25 13.30
N ILE A 28 18.41 9.52 12.47
CA ILE A 28 18.40 9.20 11.03
C ILE A 28 18.51 10.49 10.23
N ASN A 29 19.53 10.61 9.37
CA ASN A 29 19.64 11.76 8.46
C ASN A 29 18.59 11.66 7.33
N PRO A 30 17.62 12.58 7.24
CA PRO A 30 16.60 12.55 6.19
C PRO A 30 17.19 12.66 4.79
N ALA A 31 18.27 13.43 4.59
CA ALA A 31 18.87 13.58 3.27
C ALA A 31 19.44 12.26 2.73
N ASN A 32 19.92 11.39 3.62
CA ASN A 32 20.48 10.08 3.23
C ASN A 32 19.39 9.01 3.13
N TRP A 33 18.32 9.10 3.92
CA TRP A 33 17.34 8.02 4.07
C TRP A 33 16.00 8.24 3.37
N MET A 34 15.66 9.47 2.97
CA MET A 34 14.39 9.73 2.25
C MET A 34 14.31 8.97 0.92
N VAL A 35 15.36 8.98 0.11
CA VAL A 35 15.38 8.28 -1.19
C VAL A 35 15.33 6.75 -1.02
N PRO A 36 16.13 6.12 -0.13
CA PRO A 36 15.98 4.69 0.18
C PRO A 36 14.56 4.31 0.59
N TRP A 37 13.88 5.11 1.42
CA TRP A 37 12.49 4.82 1.82
C TRP A 37 11.52 4.87 0.65
N PHE A 38 11.66 5.82 -0.27
CA PHE A 38 10.85 5.84 -1.49
C PHE A 38 11.10 4.63 -2.39
N ILE A 39 12.33 4.11 -2.44
CA ILE A 39 12.63 2.87 -3.17
C ILE A 39 11.91 1.70 -2.51
N VAL A 40 11.93 1.58 -1.18
CA VAL A 40 11.20 0.53 -0.46
C VAL A 40 9.70 0.61 -0.76
N LEU A 41 9.11 1.81 -0.72
CA LEU A 41 7.69 2.01 -1.06
C LEU A 41 7.40 1.65 -2.52
N MET A 42 8.31 1.98 -3.44
CA MET A 42 8.18 1.61 -4.85
C MET A 42 8.21 0.09 -5.02
N VAL A 43 9.17 -0.60 -4.40
CA VAL A 43 9.27 -2.06 -4.45
C VAL A 43 8.01 -2.70 -3.84
N GLN A 44 7.52 -2.18 -2.72
CA GLN A 44 6.28 -2.65 -2.10
C GLN A 44 5.06 -2.46 -3.00
N MET A 45 4.93 -1.29 -3.65
CA MET A 45 3.89 -1.02 -4.64
C MET A 45 3.88 -2.11 -5.71
N TRP A 46 5.03 -2.38 -6.34
CA TRP A 46 5.10 -3.39 -7.40
C TRP A 46 4.77 -4.79 -6.89
N MET A 47 5.32 -5.22 -5.75
CA MET A 47 5.03 -6.56 -5.20
C MET A 47 3.54 -6.80 -4.94
N ILE A 48 2.87 -5.82 -4.34
CA ILE A 48 1.44 -5.96 -4.02
C ILE A 48 0.61 -6.00 -5.31
N HIS A 49 0.90 -5.12 -6.27
CA HIS A 49 0.13 -5.06 -7.51
C HIS A 49 0.36 -6.27 -8.41
N THR A 50 1.60 -6.76 -8.53
CA THR A 50 1.86 -7.97 -9.32
C THR A 50 1.16 -9.18 -8.72
N TYR A 51 1.17 -9.33 -7.39
CA TYR A 51 0.43 -10.39 -6.71
C TYR A 51 -1.07 -10.25 -6.90
N ALA A 52 -1.64 -9.07 -6.64
CA ALA A 52 -3.08 -8.81 -6.78
C ALA A 52 -3.57 -9.09 -8.20
N LEU A 53 -2.82 -8.65 -9.22
CA LEU A 53 -3.17 -8.88 -10.63
C LEU A 53 -3.01 -10.33 -11.09
N ALA A 54 -2.30 -11.17 -10.33
CA ALA A 54 -2.19 -12.60 -10.58
C ALA A 54 -3.35 -13.41 -9.97
N LEU A 55 -4.14 -12.82 -9.08
CA LEU A 55 -5.31 -13.48 -8.50
C LEU A 55 -6.46 -13.52 -9.51
N PRO A 56 -7.22 -14.64 -9.57
CA PRO A 56 -8.37 -14.75 -10.45
C PRO A 56 -9.43 -13.69 -10.07
N GLY A 57 -9.93 -12.96 -11.07
CA GLY A 57 -10.94 -11.92 -10.91
C GLY A 57 -10.38 -10.52 -10.63
N TYR A 58 -9.08 -10.39 -10.34
CA TYR A 58 -8.42 -9.10 -10.08
C TYR A 58 -7.49 -8.68 -11.22
N GLY A 59 -7.20 -9.59 -12.16
CA GLY A 59 -6.39 -9.29 -13.33
C GLY A 59 -7.11 -8.37 -14.33
N TRP A 60 -6.35 -7.56 -15.07
CA TRP A 60 -6.94 -6.66 -16.08
C TRP A 60 -7.71 -7.40 -17.18
N LYS A 61 -7.32 -8.65 -17.47
CA LYS A 61 -8.03 -9.52 -18.42
C LYS A 61 -9.40 -9.93 -17.90
N ASP A 62 -9.52 -10.20 -16.60
CA ASP A 62 -10.76 -10.62 -15.96
C ASP A 62 -11.76 -9.47 -15.92
N ALA A 63 -11.29 -8.27 -15.54
CA ALA A 63 -12.10 -7.05 -15.58
C ALA A 63 -12.58 -6.70 -16.99
N ALA A 64 -11.72 -6.88 -18.01
CA ALA A 64 -12.11 -6.66 -19.41
C ALA A 64 -13.12 -7.71 -19.90
N ALA A 65 -12.97 -8.98 -19.49
CA ALA A 65 -13.92 -10.05 -19.81
C ALA A 65 -15.29 -9.79 -19.18
N GLU A 66 -15.33 -9.36 -17.91
CA GLU A 66 -16.57 -8.97 -17.22
C GLU A 66 -17.23 -7.76 -17.90
N ALA A 67 -16.46 -6.71 -18.21
CA ALA A 67 -16.97 -5.53 -18.89
C ALA A 67 -17.48 -5.83 -20.32
N TYR A 68 -16.88 -6.79 -21.02
CA TYR A 68 -17.35 -7.26 -22.31
C TYR A 68 -18.63 -8.09 -22.19
N ALA A 69 -18.68 -9.04 -21.24
CA ALA A 69 -19.86 -9.84 -20.97
C ALA A 69 -21.07 -8.98 -20.59
N ALA A 70 -20.88 -7.94 -19.77
CA ALA A 70 -21.94 -7.00 -19.38
C ALA A 70 -22.50 -6.18 -20.56
N LYS A 71 -21.74 -6.02 -21.65
CA LYS A 71 -22.13 -5.27 -22.85
C LYS A 71 -22.77 -6.13 -23.93
N GLN A 72 -22.70 -7.46 -23.82
CA GLN A 72 -23.34 -8.33 -24.81
C GLN A 72 -24.86 -8.37 -24.58
N PRO A 73 -25.69 -8.10 -25.61
CA PRO A 73 -27.13 -8.27 -25.49
C PRO A 73 -27.46 -9.76 -25.30
N VAL A 74 -28.34 -10.04 -24.34
CA VAL A 74 -28.79 -11.37 -23.87
C VAL A 74 -29.21 -12.34 -24.99
N VAL A 75 -29.47 -11.83 -26.20
CA VAL A 75 -29.89 -12.58 -27.38
C VAL A 75 -28.82 -13.57 -27.90
N MET A 76 -27.53 -13.35 -27.64
CA MET A 76 -26.46 -14.23 -28.17
C MET A 76 -26.22 -15.51 -27.36
N VAL A 77 -26.91 -15.71 -26.22
CA VAL A 77 -26.66 -16.85 -25.30
C VAL A 77 -27.83 -17.85 -25.27
N ALA A 78 -28.91 -17.64 -26.04
CA ALA A 78 -29.90 -18.71 -26.21
C ALA A 78 -29.30 -19.79 -27.14
N PRO A 79 -28.99 -21.03 -26.66
CA PRO A 79 -28.73 -22.12 -27.58
C PRO A 79 -29.98 -22.26 -28.46
N ALA A 80 -29.78 -22.26 -29.78
CA ALA A 80 -30.88 -22.43 -30.73
C ALA A 80 -31.75 -23.61 -30.28
N PRO A 81 -33.09 -23.47 -30.23
CA PRO A 81 -33.96 -24.58 -29.85
C PRO A 81 -33.65 -25.73 -30.80
N VAL A 82 -33.13 -26.83 -30.24
CA VAL A 82 -32.91 -28.06 -30.99
C VAL A 82 -34.28 -28.50 -31.47
N ALA A 83 -34.55 -28.33 -32.77
CA ALA A 83 -35.76 -28.83 -33.39
C ALA A 83 -35.78 -30.35 -33.18
N GLN A 84 -36.79 -30.81 -32.43
CA GLN A 84 -37.14 -32.23 -32.29
C GLN A 84 -37.77 -32.75 -33.57
#